data_AF-A0A316SLS0-F1
#
_entry.id   AF-A0A316SLS0-F1
#
_cell.length_a   1.000
_cell.length_b   1.000
_cell.length_c   1.000
_cell.angle_alpha   90.00
_cell.angle_beta   90.00
_cell.angle_gamma   90.00
#
_symmetry.space_group_name_H-M   'P 1'
#
loop_
_entity.id
_entity.type
_entity.pdbx_description
1 polymer ?
#
loop_
_entity_poly.entity_id
_entity_poly.type
_entity_poly.pdbx_seq_one_letter_code
_entity_poly.pdbx_strand_id
1 'polypeptide(L)'
;MRGKVPHIVQYQGSKRILAPQILQYMPKKFDRLIEPFSGMAAISIATAYEGRAEEFLINDLNAPLIDMLQEAVECPQTLIEDYSSIWEEQFTYGEEHVQHFYDVRDRFNNGEKTPANMLYLLARCVKGAVRYGKNGNFNQSPDKRRHGTNPRTLASNVYEISHLLKGKAKF
;
A
#
# COMPACT_ATOMS: atom_id res chain seq x y z
N MET A 1 22.06 -5.70 2.59
CA MET A 1 21.03 -4.99 3.37
C MET A 1 21.10 -5.46 4.82
N ARG A 2 21.43 -4.57 5.77
CA ARG A 2 21.27 -4.85 7.21
C ARG A 2 19.87 -4.36 7.60
N GLY A 3 18.89 -5.28 7.70
CA GLY A 3 17.49 -4.96 7.98
C GLY A 3 16.55 -5.33 6.84
N LYS A 4 15.27 -5.54 7.17
CA LYS A 4 14.20 -5.90 6.22
C LYS A 4 13.54 -4.61 5.74
N VAL A 5 13.67 -4.29 4.45
CA VAL A 5 13.05 -3.10 3.83
C VAL A 5 11.54 -3.08 4.15
N PRO A 6 11.00 -1.94 4.64
CA PRO A 6 9.59 -1.86 5.02
C PRO A 6 8.67 -1.98 3.80
N HIS A 7 7.43 -2.39 4.04
CA HIS A 7 6.38 -2.45 3.02
C HIS A 7 5.02 -2.35 3.69
N ILE A 8 4.04 -1.81 2.97
CA ILE A 8 2.68 -1.62 3.50
C ILE A 8 1.90 -2.93 3.46
N VAL A 9 1.69 -3.50 2.27
CA VAL A 9 0.84 -4.67 2.05
C VAL A 9 1.34 -5.52 0.89
N GLN A 10 0.86 -6.77 0.80
CA GLN A 10 1.12 -7.61 -0.36
C GLN A 10 0.46 -7.01 -1.61
N TYR A 11 1.17 -7.07 -2.73
CA TYR A 11 0.67 -6.59 -4.01
C TYR A 11 1.19 -7.45 -5.14
N GLN A 12 0.30 -7.84 -6.05
CA GLN A 12 0.67 -8.65 -7.21
C GLN A 12 1.73 -7.94 -8.06
N GLY A 13 2.81 -8.64 -8.36
CA GLY A 13 3.91 -8.09 -9.16
C GLY A 13 4.88 -7.19 -8.39
N SER A 14 4.73 -7.06 -7.07
CA SER A 14 5.66 -6.32 -6.21
C SER A 14 7.11 -6.79 -6.40
N LYS A 15 8.02 -5.82 -6.59
CA LYS A 15 9.45 -6.08 -6.80
C LYS A 15 10.24 -6.16 -5.50
N ARG A 16 9.61 -6.17 -4.32
CA ARG A 16 10.31 -6.17 -3.02
C ARG A 16 11.41 -7.23 -2.90
N ILE A 17 11.14 -8.46 -3.36
CA ILE A 17 12.12 -9.56 -3.30
C ILE A 17 13.26 -9.36 -4.32
N LEU A 18 12.95 -8.74 -5.46
CA LEU A 18 13.90 -8.46 -6.54
C LEU A 18 14.65 -7.14 -6.37
N ALA A 19 14.20 -6.27 -5.47
CA ALA A 19 14.78 -4.95 -5.24
C ALA A 19 16.30 -5.00 -4.98
N PRO A 20 16.84 -5.92 -4.15
CA PRO A 20 18.27 -6.02 -3.95
C PRO A 20 19.04 -6.30 -5.25
N GLN A 21 18.52 -7.15 -6.14
CA GLN A 21 19.14 -7.42 -7.44
C GLN A 21 18.99 -6.24 -8.40
N ILE A 22 17.80 -5.63 -8.48
CA ILE A 22 17.54 -4.47 -9.36
C ILE A 22 18.48 -3.32 -9.00
N LEU A 23 18.62 -3.03 -7.71
CA LEU A 23 19.49 -1.96 -7.22
C LEU A 23 20.98 -2.21 -7.50
N GLN A 24 21.42 -3.42 -7.85
CA GLN A 24 22.82 -3.64 -8.26
C GLN A 24 23.15 -2.98 -9.60
N TYR A 25 22.15 -2.77 -10.46
CA TYR A 25 22.29 -2.15 -11.77
C TYR A 25 22.04 -0.64 -11.77
N MET A 26 21.63 -0.08 -10.62
CA MET A 26 21.43 1.36 -10.45
C MET A 26 22.69 2.04 -9.91
N PRO A 27 22.90 3.34 -10.19
CA PRO A 27 23.94 4.13 -9.54
C PRO A 27 23.85 4.04 -8.00
N LYS A 28 25.00 4.21 -7.33
CA LYS A 28 25.04 4.22 -5.86
C LYS A 28 24.44 5.49 -5.27
N LYS A 29 24.53 6.60 -5.99
CA LYS A 29 23.95 7.91 -5.66
C LYS A 29 23.47 8.58 -6.95
N PHE A 30 22.32 9.23 -6.90
CA PHE A 30 21.73 10.01 -7.99
C PHE A 30 20.65 10.95 -7.43
N ASP A 31 20.25 11.96 -8.19
CA ASP A 31 19.40 13.03 -7.63
C ASP A 31 17.94 12.60 -7.44
N ARG A 32 17.35 11.98 -8.47
CA ARG A 32 15.92 11.65 -8.51
C ARG A 32 15.64 10.25 -9.07
N LEU A 33 14.79 9.49 -8.40
CA LEU A 33 14.16 8.28 -8.95
C LEU A 33 12.78 8.62 -9.53
N ILE A 34 12.46 8.10 -10.71
CA ILE A 34 11.15 8.23 -11.33
C ILE A 34 10.61 6.82 -11.57
N GLU A 35 9.48 6.49 -10.96
CA GLU A 35 8.75 5.23 -11.16
C GLU A 35 7.39 5.50 -11.82
N PRO A 36 7.26 5.41 -13.16
CA PRO A 36 5.98 5.62 -13.85
C PRO A 36 4.94 4.51 -13.59
N PHE A 37 5.39 3.36 -13.09
CA PHE A 37 4.58 2.17 -12.80
C PHE A 37 4.97 1.61 -11.43
N SER A 38 4.74 2.40 -10.39
CA SER A 38 5.27 2.09 -9.05
C SER A 38 4.62 0.86 -8.43
N GLY A 39 3.36 0.56 -8.75
CA GLY A 39 2.55 -0.30 -7.90
C GLY A 39 2.65 0.20 -6.44
N MET A 40 3.06 -0.68 -5.52
CA MET A 40 3.35 -0.34 -4.11
C MET A 40 4.71 0.34 -3.84
N ALA A 41 5.31 0.99 -4.84
CA ALA A 41 6.55 1.76 -4.73
C ALA A 41 7.75 0.98 -4.13
N ALA A 42 7.83 -0.32 -4.41
CA ALA A 42 8.82 -1.19 -3.77
C ALA A 42 10.27 -0.80 -4.09
N ILE A 43 10.53 -0.25 -5.29
CA ILE A 43 11.87 0.20 -5.68
C ILE A 43 12.17 1.57 -5.08
N SER A 44 11.22 2.50 -5.04
CA SER A 44 11.36 3.78 -4.34
C SER A 44 11.68 3.59 -2.87
N ILE A 45 10.93 2.73 -2.17
CA ILE A 45 11.18 2.43 -0.75
C ILE A 45 12.58 1.81 -0.57
N ALA A 46 12.98 0.84 -1.41
CA ALA A 46 14.30 0.22 -1.32
C ALA A 46 15.44 1.22 -1.63
N THR A 47 15.23 2.11 -2.61
CA THR A 47 16.19 3.14 -3.01
C THR A 47 16.36 4.19 -1.91
N ALA A 48 15.26 4.62 -1.29
CA ALA A 48 15.28 5.52 -0.14
C ALA A 48 15.93 4.86 1.09
N TYR A 49 15.63 3.58 1.34
CA TYR A 49 16.22 2.80 2.43
C TYR A 49 17.75 2.68 2.31
N GLU A 50 18.28 2.51 1.10
CA GLU A 50 19.74 2.53 0.83
C GLU A 50 20.30 3.96 0.68
N GLY A 51 19.45 4.99 0.84
CA GLY A 51 19.83 6.39 0.74
C GLY A 51 20.42 6.76 -0.63
N ARG A 52 19.95 6.16 -1.73
CA ARG A 52 20.57 6.35 -3.05
C ARG A 52 20.10 7.60 -3.80
N ALA A 53 18.92 8.10 -3.46
CA ALA A 53 18.31 9.28 -4.09
C ALA A 53 17.72 10.22 -3.05
N GLU A 54 17.64 11.50 -3.39
CA GLU A 54 17.05 12.54 -2.54
C GLU A 54 15.63 12.91 -2.94
N GLU A 55 15.24 12.65 -4.20
CA GLU A 55 13.90 12.92 -4.71
C GLU A 55 13.28 11.68 -5.37
N PHE A 56 11.96 11.55 -5.25
CA PHE A 56 11.18 10.44 -5.79
C PHE A 56 9.94 10.97 -6.51
N LEU A 57 9.69 10.49 -7.72
CA LEU A 57 8.43 10.69 -8.44
C LEU A 57 7.75 9.32 -8.60
N ILE A 58 6.68 9.11 -7.84
CA ILE A 58 5.98 7.83 -7.72
C ILE A 58 4.66 7.96 -8.46
N ASN A 59 4.50 7.24 -9.57
CA ASN A 59 3.29 7.31 -10.39
C ASN A 59 2.77 5.92 -10.71
N ASP A 60 1.46 5.81 -10.82
CA ASP A 60 0.73 4.65 -11.32
C ASP A 60 -0.61 5.13 -11.88
N LEU A 61 -1.18 4.40 -12.83
CA LEU A 61 -2.49 4.75 -13.39
C LEU A 61 -3.62 4.60 -12.35
N ASN A 62 -3.42 3.73 -11.36
CA ASN A 62 -4.42 3.46 -10.34
C ASN A 62 -4.46 4.59 -9.28
N ALA A 63 -5.27 5.63 -9.51
CA ALA A 63 -5.37 6.78 -8.61
C ALA A 63 -5.63 6.40 -7.12
N PRO A 64 -6.61 5.55 -6.76
CA PRO A 64 -6.79 5.12 -5.37
C PRO A 64 -5.55 4.48 -4.71
N LEU A 65 -4.71 3.81 -5.51
CA LEU A 65 -3.44 3.25 -5.03
C LEU A 65 -2.43 4.35 -4.72
N ILE A 66 -2.33 5.36 -5.60
CA ILE A 66 -1.45 6.51 -5.44
C ILE A 66 -1.90 7.36 -4.26
N ASP A 67 -3.19 7.66 -4.12
CA ASP A 67 -3.74 8.41 -2.98
C ASP A 67 -3.41 7.70 -1.66
N MET A 68 -3.50 6.36 -1.64
CA MET A 68 -3.11 5.56 -0.47
C MET A 68 -1.61 5.63 -0.16
N LEU A 69 -0.75 5.58 -1.17
CA LEU A 69 0.70 5.74 -0.99
C LEU A 69 1.07 7.15 -0.52
N GLN A 70 0.40 8.17 -1.06
CA GLN A 70 0.57 9.56 -0.65
C GLN A 70 0.21 9.73 0.81
N GLU A 71 -0.97 9.25 1.25
CA GLU A 71 -1.38 9.36 2.65
C GLU A 71 -0.45 8.57 3.59
N ALA A 72 0.00 7.38 3.16
CA ALA A 72 0.98 6.59 3.91
C ALA A 72 2.30 7.34 4.14
N VAL A 73 2.70 8.21 3.21
CA VAL A 73 3.94 8.99 3.30
C VAL A 73 3.71 10.31 4.03
N GLU A 74 2.65 11.05 3.71
CA GLU A 74 2.43 12.41 4.18
C GLU A 74 1.70 12.45 5.53
N CYS A 75 0.69 11.61 5.72
CA CYS A 75 -0.20 11.58 6.88
C CYS A 75 -0.31 10.16 7.47
N PRO A 76 0.81 9.49 7.84
CA PRO A 76 0.82 8.07 8.22
C PRO A 76 -0.07 7.77 9.43
N GLN A 77 -0.21 8.71 10.37
CA GLN A 77 -1.06 8.52 11.54
C GLN A 77 -2.54 8.41 11.15
N THR A 78 -3.03 9.31 10.30
CA THR A 78 -4.40 9.30 9.78
C THR A 78 -4.70 7.98 9.07
N LEU A 79 -3.84 7.56 8.14
CA LEU A 79 -4.02 6.29 7.43
C LEU A 79 -4.12 5.10 8.39
N ILE A 80 -3.27 5.06 9.42
CA ILE A 80 -3.26 3.97 10.40
C ILE A 80 -4.50 4.00 11.30
N GLU A 81 -4.93 5.17 11.77
CA GLU A 81 -6.14 5.32 12.58
C GLU A 81 -7.38 4.88 11.80
N ASP A 82 -7.58 5.41 10.59
CA ASP A 82 -8.72 5.08 9.75
C ASP A 82 -8.71 3.60 9.32
N TYR A 83 -7.56 3.08 8.91
CA TYR A 83 -7.42 1.64 8.61
C TYR A 83 -7.71 0.79 9.84
N SER A 84 -7.27 1.20 11.03
CA SER A 84 -7.52 0.45 12.27
C SER A 84 -9.02 0.39 12.58
N SER A 85 -9.74 1.50 12.43
CA SER A 85 -11.20 1.53 12.61
C SER A 85 -11.92 0.58 11.66
N ILE A 86 -11.60 0.60 10.36
CA ILE A 86 -12.18 -0.33 9.38
C ILE A 86 -11.78 -1.78 9.70
N TRP A 87 -10.53 -2.00 10.10
CA TRP A 87 -10.04 -3.33 10.44
C TRP A 87 -10.72 -3.89 11.69
N GLU A 88 -11.01 -3.06 12.70
CA GLU A 88 -11.70 -3.45 13.93
C GLU A 88 -13.20 -3.66 13.72
N GLU A 89 -13.85 -2.86 12.86
CA GLU A 89 -15.27 -2.97 12.50
C GLU A 89 -15.63 -4.40 12.08
N GLN A 90 -14.73 -5.09 11.38
CA GLN A 90 -14.96 -6.46 10.90
C GLN A 90 -15.28 -7.48 12.01
N PHE A 91 -14.83 -7.24 13.25
CA PHE A 91 -15.06 -8.17 14.37
C PHE A 91 -16.43 -8.01 15.01
N THR A 92 -17.14 -6.91 14.71
CA THR A 92 -18.54 -6.73 15.14
C THR A 92 -19.50 -7.68 14.40
N TYR A 93 -19.06 -8.23 13.26
CA TYR A 93 -19.81 -9.20 12.45
C TYR A 93 -19.67 -10.64 12.95
N GLY A 94 -18.80 -10.91 13.93
CA GLY A 94 -18.57 -12.26 14.45
C GLY A 94 -18.14 -13.26 13.36
N GLU A 95 -18.89 -14.35 13.21
CA GLU A 95 -18.64 -15.38 12.19
C GLU A 95 -18.86 -14.87 10.76
N GLU A 96 -19.63 -13.80 10.57
CA GLU A 96 -19.90 -13.18 9.28
C GLU A 96 -18.88 -12.10 8.90
N HIS A 97 -17.68 -12.11 9.49
CA HIS A 97 -16.63 -11.13 9.22
C HIS A 97 -16.31 -10.95 7.72
N VAL A 98 -16.61 -11.93 6.87
CA VAL A 98 -16.46 -11.84 5.40
C VAL A 98 -17.42 -10.82 4.80
N GLN A 99 -18.63 -10.66 5.35
CA GLN A 99 -19.63 -9.71 4.90
C GLN A 99 -19.11 -8.27 4.98
N HIS A 100 -18.41 -7.92 6.06
CA HIS A 100 -17.76 -6.62 6.21
C HIS A 100 -16.84 -6.25 5.03
N PHE A 101 -16.13 -7.23 4.42
CA PHE A 101 -15.33 -6.95 3.22
C PHE A 101 -16.19 -6.49 2.04
N TYR A 102 -17.35 -7.11 1.84
CA TYR A 102 -18.27 -6.72 0.79
C TYR A 102 -18.88 -5.35 1.06
N ASP A 103 -19.20 -5.03 2.32
CA ASP A 103 -19.75 -3.73 2.68
C ASP A 103 -18.72 -2.60 2.46
N VAL A 104 -17.45 -2.82 2.82
CA VAL A 104 -16.35 -1.87 2.51
C VAL A 104 -16.13 -1.77 1.00
N ARG A 105 -16.22 -2.88 0.27
CA ARG A 105 -16.09 -2.88 -1.20
C ARG A 105 -17.22 -2.08 -1.85
N ASP A 106 -18.43 -2.19 -1.34
CA ASP A 106 -19.60 -1.51 -1.87
C ASP A 106 -19.53 0.00 -1.54
N ARG A 107 -19.13 0.38 -0.31
CA ARG A 107 -18.75 1.77 0.05
C ARG A 107 -17.72 2.34 -0.93
N PHE A 108 -16.62 1.62 -1.15
CA PHE A 108 -15.56 2.03 -2.07
C PHE A 108 -16.06 2.21 -3.51
N ASN A 109 -16.87 1.27 -4.01
CA ASN A 109 -17.45 1.34 -5.35
C ASN A 109 -18.49 2.45 -5.51
N ASN A 110 -19.16 2.85 -4.42
CA ASN A 110 -20.15 3.92 -4.38
C ASN A 110 -19.55 5.32 -4.17
N GLY A 111 -18.22 5.44 -4.16
CA GLY A 111 -17.53 6.73 -4.15
C GLY A 111 -16.63 6.98 -2.94
N GLU A 112 -16.70 6.16 -1.89
CA GLU A 112 -15.82 6.25 -0.73
C GLU A 112 -14.43 5.66 -1.03
N LYS A 113 -13.74 6.20 -2.04
CA LYS A 113 -12.41 5.76 -2.49
C LYS A 113 -11.29 6.28 -1.58
N THR A 114 -11.49 6.21 -0.27
CA THR A 114 -10.50 6.66 0.70
C THR A 114 -9.25 5.76 0.67
N PRO A 115 -8.06 6.31 0.98
CA PRO A 115 -6.84 5.54 1.22
C PRO A 115 -7.03 4.32 2.13
N ALA A 116 -7.74 4.50 3.24
CA ALA A 116 -7.99 3.45 4.22
C ALA A 116 -8.88 2.32 3.65
N ASN A 117 -9.94 2.65 2.90
CA ASN A 117 -10.77 1.65 2.21
C ASN A 117 -9.95 0.90 1.15
N MET A 118 -9.14 1.59 0.35
CA MET A 118 -8.26 0.94 -0.63
C MET A 118 -7.28 -0.02 0.05
N LEU A 119 -6.63 0.42 1.14
CA LEU A 119 -5.69 -0.39 1.89
C LEU A 119 -6.35 -1.62 2.52
N TYR A 120 -7.54 -1.46 3.08
CA TYR A 120 -8.33 -2.56 3.63
C TYR A 120 -8.66 -3.61 2.57
N LEU A 121 -9.19 -3.18 1.42
CA LEU A 121 -9.52 -4.07 0.31
C LEU A 121 -8.26 -4.78 -0.21
N LEU A 122 -7.15 -4.08 -0.37
CA LEU A 122 -5.86 -4.66 -0.75
C LEU A 122 -5.37 -5.72 0.23
N ALA A 123 -5.38 -5.39 1.53
CA ALA A 123 -4.89 -6.26 2.58
C ALA A 123 -5.72 -7.53 2.74
N ARG A 124 -7.01 -7.45 2.38
CA ARG A 124 -7.96 -8.54 2.57
C ARG A 124 -8.32 -9.29 1.29
N CYS A 125 -8.01 -8.78 0.10
CA CYS A 125 -8.29 -9.48 -1.16
C CYS A 125 -7.35 -10.68 -1.40
N VAL A 126 -7.84 -11.67 -2.14
CA VAL A 126 -7.05 -12.84 -2.52
C VAL A 126 -5.79 -12.42 -3.28
N LYS A 127 -4.63 -12.87 -2.80
CA LYS A 127 -3.30 -12.64 -3.41
C LYS A 127 -2.86 -11.17 -3.51
N GLY A 128 -3.53 -10.23 -2.85
CA GLY A 128 -3.18 -8.81 -2.94
C GLY A 128 -3.29 -8.28 -4.39
N ALA A 129 -4.25 -8.80 -5.15
CA ALA A 129 -4.43 -8.49 -6.56
C ALA A 129 -5.55 -7.47 -6.71
N VAL A 130 -5.27 -6.29 -7.26
CA VAL A 130 -6.32 -5.32 -7.61
C VAL A 130 -6.94 -5.72 -8.95
N ARG A 131 -8.27 -5.67 -9.04
CA ARG A 131 -8.99 -5.84 -10.31
C ARG A 131 -10.25 -5.00 -10.31
N TYR A 132 -10.43 -4.27 -11.40
CA TYR A 132 -11.63 -3.51 -11.69
C TYR A 132 -12.42 -4.16 -12.82
N GLY A 133 -13.74 -4.15 -12.71
CA GLY A 133 -14.65 -4.57 -13.77
C GLY A 133 -14.77 -3.53 -14.88
N LYS A 134 -15.54 -3.85 -15.92
CA LYS A 134 -15.81 -2.93 -17.05
C LYS A 134 -16.47 -1.62 -16.63
N ASN A 135 -17.18 -1.62 -15.51
CA ASN A 135 -17.81 -0.44 -14.92
C ASN A 135 -16.88 0.37 -14.01
N GLY A 136 -15.60 0.00 -13.90
CA GLY A 136 -14.64 0.66 -13.01
C GLY A 136 -14.73 0.23 -11.54
N ASN A 137 -15.61 -0.73 -11.19
CA ASN A 137 -15.78 -1.17 -9.80
C ASN A 137 -14.75 -2.24 -9.42
N PHE A 138 -14.21 -2.14 -8.22
CA PHE A 138 -13.37 -3.17 -7.62
C PHE A 138 -14.17 -4.47 -7.47
N ASN A 139 -13.65 -5.58 -8.01
CA ASN A 139 -14.41 -6.83 -8.14
C ASN A 139 -13.65 -8.08 -7.67
N GLN A 140 -12.75 -7.93 -6.70
CA GLN A 140 -12.08 -9.06 -6.06
C GLN A 140 -12.89 -9.63 -4.91
N SER A 141 -12.53 -10.86 -4.54
CA SER A 141 -13.09 -11.58 -3.39
C SER A 141 -12.11 -11.52 -2.21
N PRO A 142 -12.61 -11.61 -0.97
CA PRO A 142 -11.76 -11.64 0.22
C PRO A 142 -11.01 -12.97 0.35
N ASP A 143 -9.80 -12.93 0.93
CA ASP A 143 -9.15 -14.12 1.49
C ASP A 143 -9.86 -14.49 2.80
N LYS A 144 -10.65 -15.57 2.75
CA LYS A 144 -11.46 -16.03 3.88
C LYS A 144 -10.63 -16.53 5.08
N ARG A 145 -9.32 -16.76 4.91
CA ARG A 145 -8.45 -17.32 5.95
C ARG A 145 -7.79 -16.25 6.81
N ARG A 146 -7.92 -14.96 6.43
CA ARG A 146 -7.19 -13.85 7.04
C ARG A 146 -8.11 -12.64 7.23
N HIS A 147 -7.80 -11.84 8.25
CA HIS A 147 -8.49 -10.60 8.56
C HIS A 147 -7.85 -9.36 7.91
N GLY A 148 -6.91 -9.54 6.98
CA GLY A 148 -6.02 -8.49 6.50
C GLY A 148 -4.75 -8.34 7.36
N THR A 149 -3.97 -7.29 7.11
CA THR A 149 -2.74 -7.00 7.85
C THR A 149 -3.10 -6.42 9.22
N ASN A 150 -2.53 -6.95 10.30
CA ASN A 150 -2.77 -6.38 11.63
C ASN A 150 -2.27 -4.92 11.70
N PRO A 151 -3.09 -3.96 12.17
CA PRO A 151 -2.72 -2.55 12.18
C PRO A 151 -1.43 -2.24 12.95
N ARG A 152 -1.11 -2.99 14.03
CA ARG A 152 0.12 -2.79 14.80
C ARG A 152 1.37 -3.08 13.97
N THR A 153 1.35 -4.15 13.17
CA THR A 153 2.46 -4.50 12.27
C THR A 153 2.52 -3.60 11.04
N LEU A 154 1.36 -3.13 10.56
CA LEU A 154 1.28 -2.18 9.46
C LEU A 154 1.88 -0.82 9.87
N ALA A 155 1.54 -0.33 11.05
CA ALA A 155 1.95 0.97 11.56
C ALA A 155 3.48 1.14 11.56
N SER A 156 4.24 0.16 12.06
CA SER A 156 5.70 0.26 12.08
C SER A 156 6.29 0.43 10.67
N ASN A 157 5.76 -0.29 9.68
CA ASN A 157 6.22 -0.18 8.30
C ASN A 157 5.81 1.15 7.66
N VAL A 158 4.57 1.60 7.88
CA VAL A 158 4.06 2.85 7.32
C VAL A 158 4.83 4.05 7.89
N TYR A 159 5.10 4.08 9.20
CA TYR A 159 5.93 5.12 9.80
C TYR A 159 7.37 5.12 9.26
N GLU A 160 7.97 3.94 9.06
CA GLU A 160 9.31 3.86 8.46
C GLU A 160 9.32 4.35 7.01
N ILE A 161 8.31 3.98 6.21
CA ILE A 161 8.14 4.47 4.83
C ILE A 161 7.94 5.99 4.80
N SER A 162 7.10 6.53 5.67
CA SER A 162 6.92 7.98 5.82
C SER A 162 8.25 8.65 6.17
N HIS A 163 9.00 8.11 7.13
CA HIS A 163 10.32 8.65 7.48
C HIS A 163 11.30 8.68 6.29
N LEU A 164 11.25 7.66 5.44
CA LEU A 164 12.13 7.55 4.26
C LEU A 164 11.74 8.52 3.12
N LEU A 165 10.45 8.77 2.91
CA LEU A 165 9.94 9.43 1.70
C LEU A 165 9.31 10.81 1.94
N LYS A 166 8.92 11.14 3.18
CA LYS A 166 8.23 12.39 3.49
C LYS A 166 9.14 13.59 3.20
N GLY A 167 8.63 14.54 2.43
CA GLY A 167 9.38 15.70 1.93
C GLY A 167 10.33 15.39 0.76
N LYS A 168 10.43 14.12 0.33
CA LYS A 168 11.25 13.67 -0.80
C LYS A 168 10.43 13.14 -1.98
N ALA A 169 9.24 12.61 -1.71
CA ALA A 169 8.35 12.02 -2.71
C ALA A 169 7.34 13.03 -3.27
N LYS A 170 7.03 12.87 -4.56
CA LYS A 170 5.91 13.46 -5.28
C LYS A 170 5.10 12.32 -5.91
N PHE A 171 3.79 12.50 -5.96
CA PHE A 171 2.80 11.52 -6.41
C PHE A 171 2.05 12.05 -7.63
#